data_AF-A0A956P5A4-F1
#
_entry.id   AF-A0A956P5A4-F1
#
_cell.length_a   1.000
_cell.length_b   1.000
_cell.length_c   1.000
_cell.angle_alpha   90.00
_cell.angle_beta   90.00
_cell.angle_gamma   90.00
#
_symmetry.space_group_name_H-M   'P 1'
#
loop_
_entity.id
_entity.type
_entity.pdbx_description
1 polymer ?
#
loop_
_entity_poly.entity_id
_entity_poly.type
_entity_poly.pdbx_seq_one_letter_code
_entity_poly.pdbx_strand_id
1 'polypeptide(L)'
;MASRVHQWIRLGLWSAVVIAGITAGAWAGEPFIDDGAEPPTNAYLADSPWPMSHRNPYNQASSPYPGPDGGETFSIDHSVGGVGPISINFSGPDYAGGQSAIWGANFFDVFKIIPQAGGGRVVRRFPDFPVGNLISGAYTVLDADENFFVPKGTQIRRYGELFASDPNSQIWPLANYYLPAEALGAGDSIVGLNLTYDGWLVLATAKGTVAVLARDFSEIRYVFLDTEPGEEVTNSIAVDEDGGIYVVTSQSVYRVQWDGISLSTDPADGAWSAPYEPGPSVPAPGRLGTGSGTTPTLMGTGDDDKFVVIADGQELMHIVLYWRDEIPVDWVPLPGKDPRIAAEMPITFGDPAATRSITEQSITVRGYDAMVVSNTYRNWPFSGGLFGLLVTFFSGNPLYQPFGVEKFQWDPVTRTLATAWANPDLSCPNGIPSMSAATGLAYCYGARGGQWTVEGIDWATGAEVFHVFTGSTSFNSLYAATEIGPGGSIASGTVGGPLFLTPQ
;
A
#
# COMPACT_ATOMS: atom_id res chain seq x y z
N MET A 1 30.22 -41.04 -71.16
CA MET A 1 28.76 -40.94 -71.37
C MET A 1 28.14 -41.08 -69.96
N ALA A 2 27.44 -40.11 -69.35
CA ALA A 2 26.29 -39.30 -69.80
C ALA A 2 24.99 -40.13 -69.87
N SER A 3 23.78 -39.66 -69.48
CA SER A 3 23.30 -38.47 -68.73
C SER A 3 21.88 -38.80 -68.20
N ARG A 4 21.17 -38.11 -67.29
CA ARG A 4 21.24 -36.77 -66.64
C ARG A 4 21.24 -36.98 -65.08
N VAL A 5 21.24 -36.04 -64.13
CA VAL A 5 20.89 -34.61 -63.95
C VAL A 5 19.37 -34.27 -63.84
N HIS A 6 18.95 -33.77 -62.67
CA HIS A 6 17.92 -32.75 -62.47
C HIS A 6 18.25 -31.95 -61.19
N GLN A 7 18.14 -30.62 -61.27
CA GLN A 7 18.36 -29.70 -60.13
C GLN A 7 17.00 -29.28 -59.56
N TRP A 8 16.95 -29.00 -58.26
CA TRP A 8 15.96 -28.06 -57.72
C TRP A 8 16.65 -26.99 -56.86
N ILE A 9 16.08 -25.79 -56.91
CA ILE A 9 16.74 -24.52 -56.62
C ILE A 9 16.83 -24.28 -55.11
N ARG A 10 17.97 -23.77 -54.64
CA ARG A 10 18.04 -23.07 -53.34
C ARG A 10 17.39 -21.70 -53.49
N LEU A 11 16.26 -21.48 -52.80
CA LEU A 11 15.85 -20.14 -52.37
C LEU A 11 16.02 -20.09 -50.86
N GLY A 12 16.70 -19.05 -50.36
CA GLY A 12 16.88 -18.84 -48.92
C GLY A 12 15.76 -17.96 -48.36
N LEU A 13 15.09 -18.42 -47.31
CA LEU A 13 14.47 -17.53 -46.33
C LEU A 13 15.36 -17.51 -45.09
N TRP A 14 16.08 -16.40 -44.92
CA TRP A 14 16.68 -16.06 -43.63
C TRP A 14 15.57 -15.54 -42.71
N SER A 15 14.84 -16.45 -42.08
CA SER A 15 14.03 -16.13 -40.90
C SER A 15 14.98 -15.84 -39.75
N ALA A 16 15.53 -14.63 -39.72
CA ALA A 16 16.27 -14.12 -38.58
C ALA A 16 15.29 -13.99 -37.40
N VAL A 17 15.24 -15.01 -36.56
CA VAL A 17 14.55 -14.92 -35.26
C VAL A 17 15.38 -13.98 -34.40
N VAL A 18 15.05 -12.70 -34.46
CA VAL A 18 15.47 -11.74 -33.45
C VAL A 18 14.74 -12.13 -32.17
N ILE A 19 15.40 -12.95 -31.35
CA ILE A 19 15.04 -13.08 -29.95
C ILE A 19 15.40 -11.72 -29.33
N ALA A 20 14.42 -10.83 -29.28
CA ALA A 20 14.48 -9.67 -28.41
C ALA A 20 14.51 -10.21 -26.98
N GLY A 21 15.73 -10.27 -26.42
CA GLY A 21 15.95 -10.72 -25.05
C GLY A 21 15.48 -9.66 -24.07
N ILE A 22 14.16 -9.55 -23.91
CA ILE A 22 13.58 -8.81 -22.79
C ILE A 22 14.01 -9.59 -21.53
N THR A 23 14.95 -9.01 -20.79
CA THR A 23 15.31 -9.47 -19.46
C THR A 23 14.09 -9.29 -18.56
N ALA A 24 13.55 -10.39 -18.04
CA ALA A 24 12.70 -10.30 -16.87
C ALA A 24 13.54 -9.69 -15.75
N GLY A 25 13.13 -8.54 -15.22
CA GLY A 25 13.86 -7.86 -14.15
C GLY A 25 13.83 -8.70 -12.88
N ALA A 26 14.99 -9.24 -12.51
CA ALA A 26 15.22 -9.72 -11.16
C ALA A 26 15.55 -8.51 -10.29
N TRP A 27 14.89 -8.34 -9.14
CA TRP A 27 15.23 -7.31 -8.17
C TRP A 27 16.69 -7.41 -7.69
N ALA A 28 17.24 -8.63 -7.67
CA ALA A 28 18.63 -8.92 -7.36
C ALA A 28 19.60 -8.34 -8.40
N GLY A 29 20.06 -7.11 -8.13
CA GLY A 29 21.05 -6.39 -8.95
C GLY A 29 20.56 -5.06 -9.53
N GLU A 30 19.30 -4.68 -9.29
CA GLU A 30 18.83 -3.32 -9.56
C GLU A 30 19.63 -2.30 -8.72
N PRO A 31 19.94 -1.11 -9.25
CA PRO A 31 20.54 -0.04 -8.46
C PRO A 31 19.54 0.44 -7.40
N PHE A 32 20.04 0.85 -6.24
CA PHE A 32 19.22 1.44 -5.19
C PHE A 32 19.98 2.56 -4.48
N ILE A 33 19.26 3.47 -3.82
CA ILE A 33 19.87 4.49 -2.95
C ILE A 33 19.78 4.07 -1.50
N ASP A 34 20.95 4.03 -0.85
CA ASP A 34 21.08 4.07 0.61
C ASP A 34 21.31 5.53 1.02
N ASP A 35 20.24 6.17 1.48
CA ASP A 35 20.21 7.52 2.06
C ASP A 35 19.97 7.48 3.59
N GLY A 36 20.03 6.30 4.21
CA GLY A 36 19.74 6.09 5.63
C GLY A 36 18.25 6.15 6.01
N ALA A 37 17.34 6.39 5.06
CA ALA A 37 15.90 6.50 5.31
C ALA A 37 15.11 5.19 5.11
N GLU A 38 15.80 4.08 4.86
CA GLU A 38 15.19 2.75 4.72
C GLU A 38 14.95 2.09 6.09
N PRO A 39 13.76 1.53 6.34
CA PRO A 39 13.49 0.79 7.57
C PRO A 39 14.21 -0.55 7.56
N PRO A 40 14.38 -1.19 8.73
CA PRO A 40 15.01 -2.50 8.82
C PRO A 40 14.37 -3.53 7.88
N THR A 41 15.18 -4.42 7.31
CA THR A 41 14.69 -5.49 6.43
C THR A 41 14.02 -6.58 7.25
N ASN A 42 12.71 -6.81 7.07
CA ASN A 42 12.03 -7.95 7.68
C ASN A 42 12.33 -9.23 6.88
N ALA A 43 13.24 -10.06 7.41
CA ALA A 43 13.69 -11.31 6.80
C ALA A 43 12.63 -12.43 6.69
N TYR A 44 11.39 -12.16 7.13
CA TYR A 44 10.25 -13.09 6.99
C TYR A 44 9.25 -12.67 5.90
N LEU A 45 9.45 -11.53 5.24
CA LEU A 45 8.76 -11.17 3.99
C LEU A 45 9.51 -11.74 2.78
N ALA A 46 8.82 -11.90 1.64
CA ALA A 46 9.48 -12.26 0.39
C ALA A 46 10.54 -11.21 -0.02
N ASP A 47 11.65 -11.65 -0.63
CA ASP A 47 12.77 -10.79 -1.07
C ASP A 47 12.39 -9.96 -2.31
N SER A 48 11.53 -8.98 -2.10
CA SER A 48 11.09 -8.02 -3.11
C SER A 48 10.87 -6.66 -2.44
N PRO A 49 10.71 -5.57 -3.20
CA PRO A 49 10.35 -4.29 -2.62
C PRO A 49 8.88 -4.20 -2.24
N TRP A 50 7.97 -5.00 -2.81
CA TRP A 50 6.53 -4.94 -2.48
C TRP A 50 5.96 -6.33 -2.13
N PRO A 51 6.44 -6.99 -1.07
CA PRO A 51 5.88 -8.23 -0.54
C PRO A 51 4.56 -8.02 0.22
N MET A 52 4.17 -6.76 0.48
CA MET A 52 2.92 -6.39 1.16
C MET A 52 2.38 -5.03 0.69
N SER A 53 1.08 -4.80 0.95
CA SER A 53 0.24 -3.72 0.41
C SER A 53 0.79 -2.29 0.51
N HIS A 54 1.57 -1.99 1.55
CA HIS A 54 2.17 -0.66 1.78
C HIS A 54 3.70 -0.74 1.76
N ARG A 55 4.23 -1.59 0.89
CA ARG A 55 5.66 -1.94 0.74
C ARG A 55 6.21 -2.81 1.88
N ASN A 56 6.21 -2.30 3.11
CA ASN A 56 6.95 -2.83 4.25
C ASN A 56 6.14 -2.70 5.56
N PRO A 57 6.59 -3.27 6.70
CA PRO A 57 5.84 -3.22 7.96
C PRO A 57 5.57 -1.81 8.49
N TYR A 58 6.43 -0.84 8.12
CA TYR A 58 6.29 0.58 8.42
C TYR A 58 5.21 1.31 7.61
N ASN A 59 4.66 0.67 6.56
CA ASN A 59 3.68 1.21 5.60
C ASN A 59 4.12 2.44 4.78
N GLN A 60 5.42 2.72 4.67
CA GLN A 60 5.94 3.97 4.10
C GLN A 60 5.61 4.24 2.63
N ALA A 61 5.33 3.20 1.84
CA ALA A 61 5.15 3.25 0.39
C ALA A 61 6.30 3.89 -0.44
N SER A 62 7.40 4.34 0.18
CA SER A 62 8.63 4.77 -0.50
C SER A 62 9.66 3.64 -0.58
N SER A 63 10.46 3.63 -1.64
CA SER A 63 11.35 2.53 -2.06
C SER A 63 12.73 3.07 -2.44
N PRO A 64 13.82 2.32 -2.18
CA PRO A 64 15.17 2.74 -2.56
C PRO A 64 15.47 2.42 -4.04
N TYR A 65 14.69 1.53 -4.67
CA TYR A 65 14.80 1.09 -6.06
C TYR A 65 14.13 2.08 -7.05
N PRO A 66 14.60 2.16 -8.31
CA PRO A 66 14.04 3.04 -9.33
C PRO A 66 12.62 2.65 -9.75
N GLY A 67 11.76 3.66 -9.93
CA GLY A 67 10.68 3.63 -10.92
C GLY A 67 11.10 4.35 -12.22
N PRO A 68 10.15 4.76 -13.09
CA PRO A 68 10.47 5.52 -14.30
C PRO A 68 10.94 6.95 -14.02
N ASP A 69 11.78 7.53 -14.87
CA ASP A 69 12.23 8.93 -14.78
C ASP A 69 11.50 9.93 -15.69
N GLY A 70 10.76 9.44 -16.69
CA GLY A 70 10.00 10.23 -17.66
C GLY A 70 10.73 10.50 -18.99
N GLY A 71 11.98 10.06 -19.12
CA GLY A 71 12.74 10.07 -20.38
C GLY A 71 12.42 8.91 -21.31
N GLU A 72 11.67 7.91 -20.85
CA GLU A 72 11.41 6.65 -21.54
C GLU A 72 10.15 6.68 -22.42
N THR A 73 9.94 5.61 -23.19
CA THR A 73 8.62 5.30 -23.74
C THR A 73 8.03 4.11 -23.01
N PHE A 74 6.69 3.97 -23.00
CA PHE A 74 6.02 3.00 -22.13
C PHE A 74 5.16 2.00 -22.91
N SER A 75 5.26 0.72 -22.54
CA SER A 75 4.20 -0.26 -22.82
C SER A 75 3.17 -0.26 -21.69
N ILE A 76 1.89 -0.20 -22.07
CA ILE A 76 0.73 -0.24 -21.16
C ILE A 76 0.09 -1.62 -21.30
N ASP A 77 0.23 -2.41 -20.25
CA ASP A 77 -0.02 -3.85 -20.24
C ASP A 77 -1.10 -4.19 -19.19
N HIS A 78 -2.13 -4.95 -19.55
CA HIS A 78 -3.30 -5.16 -18.67
C HIS A 78 -3.72 -6.63 -18.55
N SER A 79 -3.67 -7.17 -17.33
CA SER A 79 -4.05 -8.55 -17.01
C SER A 79 -5.56 -8.65 -16.74
N VAL A 80 -6.34 -8.67 -17.82
CA VAL A 80 -7.81 -8.65 -17.80
C VAL A 80 -8.42 -9.70 -16.85
N GLY A 81 -9.27 -9.24 -15.93
CA GLY A 81 -10.21 -10.04 -15.13
C GLY A 81 -10.07 -9.84 -13.62
N GLY A 82 -11.18 -10.02 -12.91
CA GLY A 82 -11.30 -9.67 -11.49
C GLY A 82 -11.50 -8.17 -11.31
N VAL A 83 -12.36 -7.78 -10.36
CA VAL A 83 -12.64 -6.36 -10.08
C VAL A 83 -11.83 -5.95 -8.87
N GLY A 84 -11.03 -4.88 -9.00
CA GLY A 84 -10.37 -4.20 -7.89
C GLY A 84 -9.55 -5.13 -7.00
N PRO A 85 -8.42 -5.69 -7.48
CA PRO A 85 -7.37 -6.06 -6.56
C PRO A 85 -6.85 -4.79 -5.89
N ILE A 86 -7.02 -4.66 -4.58
CA ILE A 86 -6.50 -3.53 -3.81
C ILE A 86 -5.01 -3.73 -3.52
N SER A 87 -4.58 -4.98 -3.39
CA SER A 87 -3.16 -5.34 -3.27
C SER A 87 -2.75 -6.33 -4.35
N ILE A 88 -1.59 -6.06 -4.94
CA ILE A 88 -0.73 -7.07 -5.56
C ILE A 88 0.56 -7.14 -4.74
N ASN A 89 1.27 -8.26 -4.84
CA ASN A 89 2.46 -8.53 -4.03
C ASN A 89 3.51 -9.19 -4.92
N PHE A 90 4.71 -8.62 -4.95
CA PHE A 90 5.84 -9.16 -5.69
C PHE A 90 6.57 -10.23 -4.86
N SER A 91 6.90 -11.32 -5.54
CA SER A 91 7.66 -12.45 -4.99
C SER A 91 9.16 -12.32 -5.24
N GLY A 92 9.94 -13.15 -4.54
CA GLY A 92 11.40 -13.12 -4.61
C GLY A 92 11.98 -13.46 -6.00
N PRO A 93 13.27 -13.16 -6.24
CA PRO A 93 13.96 -13.50 -7.49
C PRO A 93 14.30 -15.00 -7.64
N ASP A 94 14.07 -15.81 -6.60
CA ASP A 94 14.51 -17.22 -6.48
C ASP A 94 13.86 -18.24 -7.44
N TYR A 95 12.94 -17.79 -8.29
CA TYR A 95 12.40 -18.61 -9.37
C TYR A 95 13.46 -18.92 -10.45
N ALA A 96 13.34 -20.11 -11.05
CA ALA A 96 14.26 -20.58 -12.09
C ALA A 96 14.39 -19.59 -13.26
N GLY A 97 15.49 -18.82 -13.27
CA GLY A 97 15.79 -17.80 -14.28
C GLY A 97 15.66 -16.34 -13.83
N GLY A 98 15.47 -16.07 -12.52
CA GLY A 98 15.41 -14.70 -11.98
C GLY A 98 14.08 -13.99 -12.18
N GLN A 99 13.00 -14.74 -12.41
CA GLN A 99 11.68 -14.17 -12.72
C GLN A 99 10.83 -14.02 -11.46
N SER A 100 10.67 -12.79 -10.93
CA SER A 100 9.61 -12.56 -9.94
C SER A 100 8.23 -12.85 -10.53
N ALA A 101 7.36 -13.46 -9.73
CA ALA A 101 5.92 -13.51 -9.95
C ALA A 101 5.18 -12.40 -9.19
N ILE A 102 3.90 -12.21 -9.51
CA ILE A 102 3.00 -11.32 -8.79
C ILE A 102 1.82 -12.14 -8.26
N TRP A 103 1.66 -12.12 -6.94
CA TRP A 103 0.48 -12.60 -6.24
C TRP A 103 -0.53 -11.45 -6.11
N GLY A 104 -1.80 -11.77 -5.87
CA GLY A 104 -2.80 -10.74 -5.58
C GLY A 104 -4.17 -11.30 -5.20
N ALA A 105 -4.95 -10.49 -4.52
CA ALA A 105 -6.32 -10.79 -4.13
C ALA A 105 -7.26 -9.70 -4.66
N ASN A 106 -8.38 -10.12 -5.25
CA ASN A 106 -9.49 -9.22 -5.61
C ASN A 106 -10.80 -9.68 -4.93
N PHE A 107 -11.92 -9.03 -5.25
CA PHE A 107 -13.23 -9.40 -4.67
C PHE A 107 -13.67 -10.85 -4.95
N PHE A 108 -13.17 -11.49 -6.01
CA PHE A 108 -13.66 -12.81 -6.48
C PHE A 108 -12.60 -13.90 -6.61
N ASP A 109 -11.33 -13.55 -6.81
CA ASP A 109 -10.22 -14.51 -6.94
C ASP A 109 -9.01 -14.11 -6.08
N VAL A 110 -8.26 -15.11 -5.62
CA VAL A 110 -6.80 -15.00 -5.42
C VAL A 110 -6.10 -15.47 -6.70
N PHE A 111 -5.02 -14.82 -7.11
CA PHE A 111 -4.35 -15.09 -8.39
C PHE A 111 -2.83 -14.99 -8.31
N LYS A 112 -2.17 -15.64 -9.28
CA LYS A 112 -0.74 -15.47 -9.58
C LYS A 112 -0.55 -15.14 -11.06
N ILE A 113 0.31 -14.16 -11.34
CA ILE A 113 0.69 -13.69 -12.68
C ILE A 113 2.21 -13.78 -12.80
N ILE A 114 2.73 -14.16 -13.97
CA ILE A 114 4.12 -13.91 -14.34
C ILE A 114 4.18 -12.65 -15.20
N PRO A 115 4.92 -11.60 -14.81
CA PRO A 115 5.22 -10.45 -15.65
C PRO A 115 5.85 -10.88 -16.97
N GLN A 116 5.29 -10.38 -18.07
CA GLN A 116 5.78 -10.55 -19.43
C GLN A 116 5.08 -9.51 -20.31
N ALA A 117 5.76 -9.03 -21.35
CA ALA A 117 5.18 -8.11 -22.32
C ALA A 117 3.85 -8.63 -22.89
N GLY A 118 2.86 -7.75 -22.98
CA GLY A 118 1.49 -8.06 -23.39
C GLY A 118 0.50 -8.32 -22.23
N GLY A 119 0.80 -7.85 -21.00
CA GLY A 119 -0.16 -7.81 -19.89
C GLY A 119 0.19 -8.68 -18.68
N GLY A 120 1.33 -9.37 -18.69
CA GLY A 120 1.57 -10.49 -17.78
C GLY A 120 0.68 -11.71 -18.11
N ARG A 121 1.12 -12.89 -17.72
CA ARG A 121 0.37 -14.14 -17.91
C ARG A 121 -0.16 -14.64 -16.58
N VAL A 122 -1.48 -14.66 -16.44
CA VAL A 122 -2.18 -15.36 -15.36
C VAL A 122 -1.77 -16.83 -15.36
N VAL A 123 -1.07 -17.26 -14.32
CA VAL A 123 -0.71 -18.67 -14.07
C VAL A 123 -1.93 -19.42 -13.55
N ARG A 124 -2.61 -18.82 -12.57
CA ARG A 124 -3.79 -19.39 -11.95
C ARG A 124 -4.67 -18.31 -11.32
N ARG A 125 -5.98 -18.55 -11.35
CA ARG A 125 -6.98 -17.94 -10.46
C ARG A 125 -7.60 -19.03 -9.59
N PHE A 126 -7.85 -18.72 -8.33
CA PHE A 126 -8.58 -19.55 -7.38
C PHE A 126 -9.76 -18.73 -6.82
N PRO A 127 -11.02 -19.14 -7.05
CA PRO A 127 -12.18 -18.38 -6.58
C PRO A 127 -12.19 -18.21 -5.05
N ASP A 128 -12.23 -16.96 -4.60
CA ASP A 128 -12.26 -16.55 -3.20
C ASP A 128 -13.19 -15.35 -2.97
N PHE A 129 -14.49 -15.68 -2.92
CA PHE A 129 -15.59 -14.75 -2.71
C PHE A 129 -15.52 -14.04 -1.34
N PRO A 130 -16.06 -12.80 -1.23
CA PRO A 130 -15.92 -12.01 -0.01
C PRO A 130 -16.88 -12.52 1.07
N VAL A 131 -16.46 -12.41 2.34
CA VAL A 131 -17.22 -12.88 3.51
C VAL A 131 -17.29 -11.76 4.55
N GLY A 132 -18.48 -11.22 4.79
CA GLY A 132 -18.67 -10.12 5.74
C GLY A 132 -18.25 -8.77 5.16
N ASN A 133 -17.33 -8.08 5.83
CA ASN A 133 -16.85 -6.75 5.48
C ASN A 133 -16.10 -6.76 4.14
N LEU A 134 -16.44 -5.81 3.25
CA LEU A 134 -15.82 -5.67 1.91
C LEU A 134 -14.37 -5.18 1.96
N ILE A 135 -13.93 -4.58 3.07
CA ILE A 135 -12.52 -4.19 3.32
C ILE A 135 -11.67 -5.43 3.69
N SER A 136 -12.29 -6.51 4.17
CA SER A 136 -11.58 -7.71 4.60
C SER A 136 -11.03 -8.48 3.40
N GLY A 137 -9.71 -8.37 3.21
CA GLY A 137 -8.97 -8.84 2.03
C GLY A 137 -8.35 -7.72 1.20
N ALA A 138 -8.47 -6.46 1.62
CA ALA A 138 -7.77 -5.32 1.01
C ALA A 138 -6.26 -5.39 1.21
N TYR A 139 -5.80 -5.84 2.38
CA TYR A 139 -4.39 -5.93 2.76
C TYR A 139 -3.89 -7.38 2.78
N THR A 140 -2.70 -7.62 2.25
CA THR A 140 -2.13 -8.96 2.01
C THR A 140 -0.63 -8.98 2.24
N VAL A 141 -0.13 -10.12 2.72
CA VAL A 141 1.30 -10.37 2.99
C VAL A 141 1.77 -11.58 2.19
N LEU A 142 2.97 -11.50 1.62
CA LEU A 142 3.71 -12.61 1.02
C LEU A 142 4.98 -12.86 1.85
N ASP A 143 5.12 -14.06 2.41
CA ASP A 143 6.26 -14.40 3.28
C ASP A 143 7.48 -14.91 2.52
N ALA A 144 8.61 -15.01 3.23
CA ALA A 144 9.89 -15.52 2.72
C ALA A 144 9.86 -16.99 2.25
N ASP A 145 8.78 -17.71 2.56
CA ASP A 145 8.52 -19.09 2.14
C ASP A 145 7.52 -19.14 0.95
N GLU A 146 7.26 -18.00 0.28
CA GLU A 146 6.30 -17.79 -0.82
C GLU A 146 4.84 -18.19 -0.49
N ASN A 147 4.45 -18.04 0.78
CA ASN A 147 3.05 -18.17 1.20
C ASN A 147 2.34 -16.82 1.17
N PHE A 148 1.19 -16.78 0.50
CA PHE A 148 0.37 -15.60 0.35
C PHE A 148 -0.80 -15.62 1.34
N PHE A 149 -0.85 -14.64 2.25
CA PHE A 149 -1.84 -14.53 3.31
C PHE A 149 -2.90 -13.48 2.99
N VAL A 150 -4.17 -13.89 3.08
CA VAL A 150 -5.33 -13.06 2.75
C VAL A 150 -6.38 -13.12 3.87
N PRO A 151 -6.76 -11.99 4.49
CA PRO A 151 -7.89 -11.93 5.41
C PRO A 151 -9.21 -12.01 4.65
N LYS A 152 -10.19 -12.78 5.16
CA LYS A 152 -11.52 -12.95 4.54
C LYS A 152 -12.62 -13.09 5.60
N GLY A 153 -13.04 -11.97 6.18
CA GLY A 153 -14.00 -11.92 7.27
C GLY A 153 -13.30 -12.16 8.61
N THR A 154 -13.62 -13.25 9.28
CA THR A 154 -13.05 -13.64 10.59
C THR A 154 -11.96 -14.71 10.50
N GLN A 155 -11.33 -14.85 9.32
CA GLN A 155 -10.29 -15.85 9.05
C GLN A 155 -9.13 -15.26 8.23
N ILE A 156 -7.93 -15.82 8.42
CA ILE A 156 -6.81 -15.71 7.48
C ILE A 156 -6.76 -16.99 6.65
N ARG A 157 -6.49 -16.85 5.35
CA ARG A 157 -6.18 -17.97 4.47
C ARG A 157 -4.74 -17.89 3.98
N ARG A 158 -4.05 -19.02 3.99
CA ARG A 158 -2.71 -19.20 3.44
C ARG A 158 -2.82 -19.90 2.09
N TYR A 159 -2.36 -19.25 1.04
CA TYR A 159 -2.14 -19.82 -0.28
C TYR A 159 -0.64 -20.06 -0.48
N GLY A 160 -0.28 -20.96 -1.38
CA GLY A 160 1.11 -21.23 -1.73
C GLY A 160 1.23 -22.09 -2.98
N GLU A 161 2.45 -22.47 -3.33
CA GLU A 161 2.77 -23.16 -4.58
C GLU A 161 2.60 -24.69 -4.48
N LEU A 162 2.21 -25.35 -5.57
CA LEU A 162 2.24 -26.83 -5.66
C LEU A 162 3.66 -27.39 -5.85
N PHE A 163 4.56 -26.59 -6.42
CA PHE A 163 5.97 -26.86 -6.63
C PHE A 163 6.74 -25.55 -6.41
N ALA A 164 7.64 -25.49 -5.43
CA ALA A 164 8.43 -24.29 -5.15
C ALA A 164 9.42 -23.96 -6.29
N SER A 165 9.74 -22.68 -6.44
CA SER A 165 10.74 -22.14 -7.38
C SER A 165 10.44 -22.33 -8.88
N ASP A 166 9.25 -22.83 -9.26
CA ASP A 166 8.74 -22.77 -10.64
C ASP A 166 7.80 -21.56 -10.78
N PRO A 167 8.13 -20.55 -11.61
CA PRO A 167 7.25 -19.40 -11.79
C PRO A 167 5.88 -19.81 -12.37
N ASN A 168 5.80 -20.95 -13.06
CA ASN A 168 4.56 -21.51 -13.63
C ASN A 168 3.78 -22.40 -12.66
N SER A 169 4.24 -22.55 -11.43
CA SER A 169 3.58 -23.32 -10.38
C SER A 169 2.17 -22.77 -10.12
N GLN A 170 1.17 -23.65 -10.16
CA GLN A 170 -0.20 -23.27 -9.83
C GLN A 170 -0.33 -23.06 -8.32
N ILE A 171 -1.02 -21.98 -7.95
CA ILE A 171 -1.34 -21.68 -6.56
C ILE A 171 -2.46 -22.58 -6.03
N TRP A 172 -2.41 -22.86 -4.73
CA TRP A 172 -3.40 -23.66 -4.03
C TRP A 172 -3.66 -23.13 -2.61
N PRO A 173 -4.90 -23.18 -2.08
CA PRO A 173 -5.15 -22.91 -0.66
C PRO A 173 -4.54 -24.02 0.20
N LEU A 174 -3.61 -23.65 1.07
CA LEU A 174 -2.90 -24.58 1.94
C LEU A 174 -3.60 -24.75 3.30
N ALA A 175 -4.08 -23.66 3.89
CA ALA A 175 -4.77 -23.67 5.17
C ALA A 175 -5.67 -22.44 5.36
N ASN A 176 -6.68 -22.56 6.23
CA ASN A 176 -7.48 -21.45 6.74
C ASN A 176 -7.43 -21.47 8.27
N TYR A 177 -7.24 -20.32 8.90
CA TYR A 177 -7.35 -20.14 10.35
C TYR A 177 -8.50 -19.19 10.66
N TYR A 178 -9.49 -19.65 11.43
CA TYR A 178 -10.58 -18.81 11.94
C TYR A 178 -10.20 -18.27 13.32
N LEU A 179 -10.39 -16.98 13.55
CA LEU A 179 -10.19 -16.39 14.86
C LEU A 179 -11.14 -17.01 15.90
N PRO A 180 -10.71 -17.20 17.16
CA PRO A 180 -11.58 -17.68 18.24
C PRO A 180 -12.81 -16.77 18.40
N ALA A 181 -13.97 -17.35 18.75
CA ALA A 181 -15.21 -16.58 18.88
C ALA A 181 -15.16 -15.60 20.06
N GLU A 182 -14.38 -15.93 21.08
CA GLU A 182 -14.03 -15.10 22.23
C GLU A 182 -13.08 -13.94 21.88
N ALA A 183 -12.48 -13.92 20.69
CA ALA A 183 -11.60 -12.85 20.20
C ALA A 183 -12.32 -11.89 19.22
N LEU A 184 -13.65 -12.00 19.08
CA LEU A 184 -14.42 -11.31 18.04
C LEU A 184 -15.62 -10.54 18.61
N GLY A 185 -15.76 -9.28 18.18
CA GLY A 185 -16.95 -8.48 18.44
C GLY A 185 -18.18 -8.90 17.63
N ALA A 186 -19.35 -8.36 17.97
CA ALA A 186 -20.56 -8.56 17.18
C ALA A 186 -20.46 -7.87 15.81
N GLY A 187 -20.49 -8.66 14.73
CA GLY A 187 -20.32 -8.16 13.35
C GLY A 187 -18.86 -7.87 12.97
N ASP A 188 -17.90 -8.35 13.75
CA ASP A 188 -16.48 -8.06 13.58
C ASP A 188 -15.83 -8.79 12.39
N SER A 189 -14.70 -8.27 11.93
CA SER A 189 -13.95 -8.74 10.77
C SER A 189 -12.50 -8.26 10.86
N ILE A 190 -11.56 -9.06 10.35
CA ILE A 190 -10.15 -8.66 10.18
C ILE A 190 -10.08 -7.56 9.11
N VAL A 191 -9.54 -6.40 9.48
CA VAL A 191 -9.36 -5.23 8.62
C VAL A 191 -7.89 -4.89 8.38
N GLY A 192 -6.98 -5.28 9.27
CA GLY A 192 -5.54 -5.09 9.12
C GLY A 192 -4.76 -6.40 9.10
N LEU A 193 -3.68 -6.41 8.31
CA LEU A 193 -2.69 -7.49 8.23
C LEU A 193 -1.30 -6.90 8.02
N ASN A 194 -0.32 -7.34 8.80
CA ASN A 194 1.10 -6.98 8.75
C ASN A 194 1.94 -8.19 9.24
N LEU A 195 3.28 -8.08 9.33
CA LEU A 195 4.19 -9.13 9.77
C LEU A 195 5.26 -8.57 10.74
N THR A 196 5.45 -9.23 11.89
CA THR A 196 6.52 -8.89 12.84
C THR A 196 7.90 -9.25 12.32
N TYR A 197 8.93 -8.64 12.89
CA TYR A 197 10.33 -8.92 12.58
C TYR A 197 10.86 -10.25 13.16
N ASP A 198 10.08 -10.93 14.02
CA ASP A 198 10.29 -12.33 14.44
C ASP A 198 9.39 -13.34 13.70
N GLY A 199 8.62 -12.90 12.70
CA GLY A 199 7.97 -13.77 11.72
C GLY A 199 6.55 -14.22 12.02
N TRP A 200 5.80 -13.50 12.86
CA TRP A 200 4.38 -13.70 13.15
C TRP A 200 3.51 -12.75 12.32
N LEU A 201 2.34 -13.23 11.88
CA LEU A 201 1.33 -12.39 11.22
C LEU A 201 0.64 -11.53 12.27
N VAL A 202 0.63 -10.21 12.09
CA VAL A 202 -0.10 -9.29 12.98
C VAL A 202 -1.43 -8.93 12.34
N LEU A 203 -2.50 -9.04 13.12
CA LEU A 203 -3.89 -8.89 12.70
C LEU A 203 -4.56 -7.80 13.54
N ALA A 204 -5.42 -7.00 12.91
CA ALA A 204 -6.35 -6.12 13.62
C ALA A 204 -7.78 -6.33 13.11
N THR A 205 -8.75 -6.35 14.02
CA THR A 205 -10.18 -6.44 13.70
C THR A 205 -10.87 -5.09 13.80
N ALA A 206 -12.00 -4.94 13.10
CA ALA A 206 -12.81 -3.72 13.08
C ALA A 206 -13.26 -3.31 14.49
N LYS A 207 -13.37 -4.26 15.43
CA LYS A 207 -13.74 -4.03 16.84
C LYS A 207 -12.56 -4.02 17.82
N GLY A 208 -11.34 -3.77 17.34
CA GLY A 208 -10.20 -3.47 18.22
C GLY A 208 -9.52 -4.69 18.85
N THR A 209 -9.77 -5.91 18.36
CA THR A 209 -8.89 -7.05 18.70
C THR A 209 -7.59 -6.93 17.92
N VAL A 210 -6.46 -7.01 18.63
CA VAL A 210 -5.12 -7.10 18.04
C VAL A 210 -4.57 -8.49 18.33
N ALA A 211 -4.09 -9.19 17.31
CA ALA A 211 -3.61 -10.56 17.44
C ALA A 211 -2.31 -10.82 16.68
N VAL A 212 -1.48 -11.72 17.20
CA VAL A 212 -0.37 -12.34 16.47
C VAL A 212 -0.66 -13.82 16.23
N LEU A 213 -0.42 -14.27 15.00
CA LEU A 213 -0.72 -15.61 14.50
C LEU A 213 0.53 -16.20 13.83
N ALA A 214 0.97 -17.38 14.25
CA ALA A 214 2.11 -18.05 13.63
C ALA A 214 1.83 -18.34 12.15
N ARG A 215 2.80 -18.14 11.24
CA ARG A 215 2.62 -18.34 9.78
C ARG A 215 2.19 -19.77 9.41
N ASP A 216 2.54 -20.76 10.22
CA ASP A 216 2.11 -22.15 10.04
C ASP A 216 0.64 -22.41 10.49
N PHE A 217 0.05 -21.48 11.23
CA PHE A 217 -1.25 -21.51 11.92
C PHE A 217 -1.33 -22.43 13.15
N SER A 218 -0.21 -22.72 13.81
CA SER A 218 -0.18 -23.52 15.04
C SER A 218 -0.65 -22.79 16.31
N GLU A 219 -0.37 -21.49 16.41
CA GLU A 219 -0.55 -20.70 17.63
C GLU A 219 -1.07 -19.28 17.35
N ILE A 220 -1.96 -18.77 18.22
CA ILE A 220 -2.41 -17.38 18.22
C ILE A 220 -2.31 -16.79 19.64
N ARG A 221 -2.03 -15.49 19.72
CA ARG A 221 -2.15 -14.67 20.94
C ARG A 221 -2.86 -13.37 20.60
N TYR A 222 -3.69 -12.84 21.49
CA TYR A 222 -4.47 -11.63 21.21
C TYR A 222 -4.75 -10.81 22.47
N VAL A 223 -4.97 -9.52 22.27
CA VAL A 223 -5.45 -8.54 23.25
C VAL A 223 -6.58 -7.71 22.64
N PHE A 224 -7.29 -6.98 23.50
CA PHE A 224 -8.28 -5.99 23.08
C PHE A 224 -7.73 -4.60 23.38
N LEU A 225 -7.93 -3.66 22.46
CA LEU A 225 -7.71 -2.24 22.73
C LEU A 225 -8.79 -1.72 23.70
N ASP A 226 -8.41 -0.80 24.59
CA ASP A 226 -9.34 -0.13 25.51
C ASP A 226 -10.04 1.02 24.75
N THR A 227 -11.06 0.66 23.98
CA THR A 227 -11.78 1.55 23.04
C THR A 227 -13.14 1.99 23.60
N GLU A 228 -13.54 3.22 23.30
CA GLU A 228 -14.86 3.74 23.64
C GLU A 228 -15.99 3.05 22.84
N PRO A 229 -17.23 2.96 23.36
CA PRO A 229 -18.31 2.21 22.71
C PRO A 229 -18.73 2.75 21.34
N GLY A 230 -18.32 2.06 20.27
CA GLY A 230 -18.61 2.44 18.88
C GLY A 230 -17.40 2.97 18.12
N GLU A 231 -16.24 3.03 18.76
CA GLU A 231 -14.94 3.18 18.10
C GLU A 231 -14.64 1.96 17.21
N GLU A 232 -14.04 2.19 16.03
CA GLU A 232 -13.80 1.15 15.01
C GLU A 232 -12.45 1.32 14.30
N VAL A 233 -11.81 0.22 13.90
CA VAL A 233 -10.63 0.22 13.01
C VAL A 233 -11.11 0.06 11.56
N THR A 234 -10.68 0.95 10.66
CA THR A 234 -11.11 0.95 9.24
C THR A 234 -10.02 0.63 8.23
N ASN A 235 -8.76 0.71 8.63
CA ASN A 235 -7.57 0.58 7.79
C ASN A 235 -6.63 -0.50 8.38
N SER A 236 -5.45 -0.70 7.79
CA SER A 236 -4.44 -1.64 8.33
C SER A 236 -3.67 -1.07 9.53
N ILE A 237 -2.59 -1.74 9.90
CA ILE A 237 -1.72 -1.45 11.05
C ILE A 237 -0.26 -1.32 10.59
N ALA A 238 0.58 -0.65 11.37
CA ALA A 238 2.04 -0.64 11.18
C ALA A 238 2.73 -1.47 12.27
N VAL A 239 3.96 -1.95 11.99
CA VAL A 239 4.76 -2.72 12.94
C VAL A 239 6.23 -2.29 12.86
N ASP A 240 6.87 -2.08 14.02
CA ASP A 240 8.30 -1.79 14.16
C ASP A 240 9.15 -3.03 14.53
N GLU A 241 10.46 -2.87 14.40
CA GLU A 241 11.51 -3.86 14.72
C GLU A 241 11.61 -4.22 16.21
N ASP A 242 11.16 -3.33 17.10
CA ASP A 242 11.14 -3.48 18.56
C ASP A 242 9.81 -4.10 19.05
N GLY A 243 8.95 -4.56 18.15
CA GLY A 243 7.67 -5.22 18.46
C GLY A 243 6.49 -4.29 18.74
N GLY A 244 6.62 -2.99 18.46
CA GLY A 244 5.50 -2.04 18.50
C GLY A 244 4.52 -2.27 17.37
N ILE A 245 3.26 -2.49 17.71
CA ILE A 245 2.14 -2.68 16.78
C ILE A 245 1.22 -1.47 16.88
N TYR A 246 1.08 -0.74 15.77
CA TYR A 246 0.39 0.55 15.72
C TYR A 246 -0.96 0.43 15.04
N VAL A 247 -2.02 0.77 15.78
CA VAL A 247 -3.41 0.67 15.35
C VAL A 247 -4.07 2.04 15.43
N VAL A 248 -4.81 2.41 14.39
CA VAL A 248 -5.58 3.66 14.34
C VAL A 248 -7.05 3.30 14.26
N THR A 249 -7.81 3.78 15.24
CA THR A 249 -9.26 3.57 15.31
C THR A 249 -9.99 4.75 14.67
N SER A 250 -11.24 4.99 15.08
CA SER A 250 -11.98 6.20 14.72
C SER A 250 -11.80 7.35 15.71
N GLN A 251 -11.06 7.19 16.81
CA GLN A 251 -10.83 8.22 17.84
C GLN A 251 -9.35 8.40 18.25
N SER A 252 -8.53 7.34 18.21
CA SER A 252 -7.19 7.33 18.82
C SER A 252 -6.17 6.52 18.03
N VAL A 253 -4.89 6.80 18.29
CA VAL A 253 -3.75 5.96 17.92
C VAL A 253 -3.37 5.11 19.13
N TYR A 254 -3.12 3.82 18.93
CA TYR A 254 -2.68 2.86 19.95
C TYR A 254 -1.36 2.20 19.52
N ARG A 255 -0.44 2.01 20.47
CA ARG A 255 0.72 1.11 20.39
C ARG A 255 0.49 -0.07 21.34
N VAL A 256 0.44 -1.28 20.80
CA VAL A 256 0.50 -2.55 21.54
C VAL A 256 1.93 -3.07 21.46
N GLN A 257 2.49 -3.59 22.55
CA GLN A 257 3.83 -4.21 22.54
C GLN A 257 3.71 -5.72 22.29
N TRP A 258 4.59 -6.25 21.42
CA TRP A 258 4.90 -7.67 21.28
C TRP A 258 6.33 -7.93 21.78
N ASP A 259 6.53 -8.85 22.74
CA ASP A 259 7.86 -9.14 23.32
C ASP A 259 8.53 -10.42 22.75
N GLY A 260 7.96 -10.99 21.68
CA GLY A 260 8.31 -12.32 21.15
C GLY A 260 7.57 -13.49 21.83
N ILE A 261 6.77 -13.21 22.87
CA ILE A 261 6.02 -14.18 23.67
C ILE A 261 4.59 -13.68 23.95
N SER A 262 4.37 -12.40 24.21
CA SER A 262 3.16 -11.82 24.79
C SER A 262 2.79 -10.53 24.05
N LEU A 263 1.48 -10.30 23.88
CA LEU A 263 0.96 -8.97 23.55
C LEU A 263 0.60 -8.25 24.85
N SER A 264 0.99 -6.97 24.98
CA SER A 264 0.67 -6.12 26.13
C SER A 264 0.11 -4.76 25.72
N THR A 265 -0.85 -4.28 26.50
CA THR A 265 -1.40 -2.93 26.47
C THR A 265 -1.02 -2.10 27.71
N ASP A 266 -0.12 -2.62 28.58
CA ASP A 266 0.37 -1.90 29.76
C ASP A 266 1.49 -0.90 29.38
N PRO A 267 1.40 0.38 29.75
CA PRO A 267 2.49 1.34 29.53
C PRO A 267 3.81 1.00 30.21
N ALA A 268 3.83 0.11 31.20
CA ALA A 268 5.07 -0.45 31.75
C ALA A 268 5.88 -1.28 30.73
N ASP A 269 5.19 -1.87 29.75
CA ASP A 269 5.80 -2.61 28.63
C ASP A 269 5.96 -1.72 27.38
N GLY A 270 5.83 -0.39 27.51
CA GLY A 270 5.95 0.56 26.41
C GLY A 270 4.72 0.71 25.51
N ALA A 271 3.59 0.09 25.86
CA ALA A 271 2.32 0.36 25.18
C ALA A 271 1.83 1.80 25.44
N TRP A 272 1.02 2.35 24.55
CA TRP A 272 0.39 3.66 24.77
C TRP A 272 -0.86 3.86 23.93
N SER A 273 -1.70 4.81 24.31
CA SER A 273 -2.73 5.38 23.44
C SER A 273 -2.67 6.91 23.50
N ALA A 274 -3.10 7.56 22.42
CA ALA A 274 -3.23 9.01 22.34
C ALA A 274 -4.39 9.38 21.39
N PRO A 275 -5.32 10.26 21.79
CA PRO A 275 -6.46 10.65 20.97
C PRO A 275 -6.06 11.63 19.85
N TYR A 276 -6.92 11.73 18.83
CA TYR A 276 -6.90 12.79 17.82
C TYR A 276 -8.33 13.33 17.61
N GLU A 277 -8.46 14.48 16.94
CA GLU A 277 -9.77 15.07 16.62
C GLU A 277 -10.56 14.22 15.59
N PRO A 278 -11.67 13.59 15.99
CA PRO A 278 -12.43 12.72 15.11
C PRO A 278 -13.33 13.53 14.16
N GLY A 279 -13.75 12.88 13.08
CA GLY A 279 -14.55 13.52 12.04
C GLY A 279 -16.05 13.62 12.33
N PRO A 280 -16.80 14.22 11.39
CA PRO A 280 -18.26 14.28 11.43
C PRO A 280 -18.88 12.88 11.60
N SER A 281 -20.03 12.80 12.28
CA SER A 281 -20.70 11.52 12.60
C SER A 281 -21.27 10.73 11.40
N VAL A 282 -20.91 11.12 10.17
CA VAL A 282 -21.22 10.42 8.92
C VAL A 282 -19.96 10.47 8.05
N PRO A 283 -19.40 9.35 7.60
CA PRO A 283 -18.24 9.34 6.70
C PRO A 283 -18.49 10.19 5.46
N ALA A 284 -17.54 11.06 5.12
CA ALA A 284 -17.61 11.87 3.91
C ALA A 284 -17.56 10.98 2.63
N PRO A 285 -17.86 11.51 1.43
CA PRO A 285 -17.79 10.74 0.19
C PRO A 285 -16.44 10.05 0.04
N GLY A 286 -16.44 8.76 -0.31
CA GLY A 286 -15.22 7.96 -0.46
C GLY A 286 -14.44 7.68 0.83
N ARG A 287 -14.97 7.97 2.03
CA ARG A 287 -14.36 7.55 3.29
C ARG A 287 -14.88 6.20 3.77
N LEU A 288 -14.00 5.37 4.35
CA LEU A 288 -14.31 4.10 4.99
C LEU A 288 -14.97 4.32 6.37
N GLY A 289 -14.59 5.39 7.07
CA GLY A 289 -15.11 5.74 8.40
C GLY A 289 -15.10 7.24 8.72
N THR A 290 -15.27 7.56 10.00
CA THR A 290 -15.23 8.93 10.54
C THR A 290 -13.88 9.26 11.20
N GLY A 291 -12.94 8.31 11.21
CA GLY A 291 -11.64 8.43 11.84
C GLY A 291 -10.59 9.10 10.97
N SER A 292 -9.34 8.66 11.15
CA SER A 292 -8.19 9.03 10.32
C SER A 292 -8.42 8.72 8.84
N GLY A 293 -8.87 7.50 8.52
CA GLY A 293 -8.98 7.02 7.13
C GLY A 293 -7.64 6.73 6.44
N THR A 294 -6.52 7.05 7.08
CA THR A 294 -5.17 6.64 6.67
C THR A 294 -4.76 5.37 7.41
N THR A 295 -3.88 4.57 6.81
CA THR A 295 -3.13 3.56 7.58
C THR A 295 -2.03 4.29 8.36
N PRO A 296 -1.76 3.96 9.65
CA PRO A 296 -0.59 4.50 10.33
C PRO A 296 0.67 4.20 9.53
N THR A 297 1.51 5.21 9.37
CA THR A 297 2.80 5.11 8.68
C THR A 297 3.92 5.47 9.64
N LEU A 298 5.03 4.73 9.64
CA LEU A 298 6.17 5.00 10.51
C LEU A 298 7.25 5.83 9.81
N MET A 299 7.64 6.91 10.47
CA MET A 299 8.61 7.92 10.02
C MET A 299 9.83 7.91 10.95
N GLY A 300 11.02 8.21 10.40
CA GLY A 300 12.30 8.13 11.11
C GLY A 300 12.81 6.69 11.29
N THR A 301 14.12 6.52 11.23
CA THR A 301 14.82 5.22 11.27
C THR A 301 16.11 5.31 12.08
N GLY A 302 16.50 4.22 12.78
CA GLY A 302 17.75 4.18 13.55
C GLY A 302 17.77 5.16 14.74
N ASP A 303 18.62 6.19 14.65
CA ASP A 303 18.82 7.23 15.66
C ASP A 303 17.97 8.51 15.42
N ASP A 304 17.10 8.52 14.39
CA ASP A 304 16.19 9.63 14.08
C ASP A 304 15.14 9.91 15.19
N ASP A 305 14.63 11.15 15.24
CA ASP A 305 13.27 11.42 15.75
C ASP A 305 12.26 10.51 15.02
N LYS A 306 11.60 9.58 15.73
CA LYS A 306 10.66 8.63 15.13
C LYS A 306 9.20 9.00 15.40
N PHE A 307 8.34 8.83 14.39
CA PHE A 307 6.92 9.14 14.49
C PHE A 307 6.00 8.04 13.96
N VAL A 308 4.81 7.95 14.56
CA VAL A 308 3.62 7.41 13.90
C VAL A 308 2.89 8.57 13.22
N VAL A 309 2.64 8.46 11.92
CA VAL A 309 2.08 9.52 11.08
C VAL A 309 0.68 9.10 10.61
N ILE A 310 -0.28 9.99 10.78
CA ILE A 310 -1.68 9.85 10.31
C ILE A 310 -2.18 11.18 9.74
N ALA A 311 -3.32 11.15 9.04
CA ALA A 311 -4.24 12.29 9.04
C ALA A 311 -5.28 12.12 10.15
N ASP A 312 -5.83 13.20 10.70
CA ASP A 312 -6.94 13.16 11.65
C ASP A 312 -8.31 12.98 10.95
N GLY A 313 -9.42 13.16 11.67
CA GLY A 313 -10.76 13.07 11.09
C GLY A 313 -11.41 14.40 10.70
N GLN A 314 -10.80 15.55 10.98
CA GLN A 314 -11.45 16.86 10.97
C GLN A 314 -12.02 17.25 9.59
N GLU A 315 -13.03 18.14 9.55
CA GLU A 315 -13.63 18.59 8.28
C GLU A 315 -12.58 19.24 7.37
N LEU A 316 -11.68 20.05 7.95
CA LEU A 316 -10.35 20.34 7.42
C LEU A 316 -9.35 19.42 8.15
N MET A 317 -8.93 18.34 7.51
CA MET A 317 -8.03 17.37 8.12
C MET A 317 -6.66 17.97 8.43
N HIS A 318 -6.02 17.48 9.48
CA HIS A 318 -4.62 17.77 9.80
C HIS A 318 -3.76 16.52 9.62
N ILE A 319 -2.51 16.68 9.18
CA ILE A 319 -1.48 15.66 9.37
C ILE A 319 -1.00 15.73 10.81
N VAL A 320 -0.86 14.57 11.47
CA VAL A 320 -0.49 14.46 12.89
C VAL A 320 0.68 13.49 13.04
N LEU A 321 1.72 13.93 13.75
CA LEU A 321 2.90 13.14 14.10
C LEU A 321 2.87 12.83 15.60
N TYR A 322 2.92 11.55 15.94
CA TYR A 322 3.03 11.05 17.32
C TYR A 322 4.44 10.55 17.58
N TRP A 323 5.11 10.98 18.66
CA TRP A 323 6.38 10.41 19.12
C TRP A 323 6.26 8.88 19.26
N ARG A 324 6.92 8.13 18.39
CA ARG A 324 6.79 6.67 18.28
C ARG A 324 7.29 5.95 19.53
N ASP A 325 8.47 6.37 19.96
CA ASP A 325 9.28 5.79 21.04
C ASP A 325 9.01 6.56 22.36
N GLU A 326 10.03 6.85 23.18
CA GLU A 326 9.89 7.76 24.32
C GLU A 326 9.70 9.22 23.85
N ILE A 327 8.84 9.98 24.53
CA ILE A 327 8.70 11.42 24.30
C ILE A 327 9.97 12.12 24.82
N PRO A 328 10.67 12.96 24.03
CA PRO A 328 11.90 13.61 24.48
C PRO A 328 11.70 14.40 25.78
N VAL A 329 12.62 14.25 26.73
CA VAL A 329 12.50 14.82 28.09
C VAL A 329 12.49 16.36 28.15
N ASP A 330 12.86 17.01 27.05
CA ASP A 330 12.85 18.46 26.83
C ASP A 330 11.76 18.90 25.82
N TRP A 331 10.89 18.00 25.37
CA TRP A 331 9.73 18.33 24.55
C TRP A 331 8.72 19.19 25.31
N VAL A 332 8.14 20.17 24.61
CA VAL A 332 7.07 21.02 25.14
C VAL A 332 5.79 20.73 24.36
N PRO A 333 4.81 20.03 24.95
CA PRO A 333 3.56 19.66 24.28
C PRO A 333 2.83 20.83 23.62
N LEU A 334 2.17 20.56 22.50
CA LEU A 334 1.32 21.54 21.82
C LEU A 334 0.15 21.98 22.74
N PRO A 335 -0.26 23.26 22.75
CA PRO A 335 -1.25 23.77 23.70
C PRO A 335 -2.61 23.06 23.62
N GLY A 336 -2.93 22.28 24.65
CA GLY A 336 -4.20 21.55 24.76
C GLY A 336 -4.25 20.19 24.06
N LYS A 337 -3.11 19.70 23.55
CA LYS A 337 -2.97 18.38 22.91
C LYS A 337 -2.32 17.36 23.84
N ASP A 338 -2.37 16.09 23.43
CA ASP A 338 -1.64 15.03 24.12
C ASP A 338 -0.12 15.23 24.00
N PRO A 339 0.69 15.02 25.07
CA PRO A 339 2.16 15.12 25.01
C PRO A 339 2.84 14.25 23.95
N ARG A 340 2.18 13.16 23.52
CA ARG A 340 2.63 12.28 22.42
C ARG A 340 2.62 12.99 21.07
N ILE A 341 1.77 13.99 20.86
CA ILE A 341 1.68 14.73 19.59
C ILE A 341 2.89 15.68 19.48
N ALA A 342 3.74 15.40 18.49
CA ALA A 342 4.91 16.20 18.12
C ALA A 342 4.54 17.34 17.15
N ALA A 343 3.64 17.07 16.21
CA ALA A 343 3.14 18.05 15.27
C ALA A 343 1.69 17.78 14.87
N GLU A 344 0.97 18.85 14.57
CA GLU A 344 -0.35 18.84 13.98
C GLU A 344 -0.45 20.04 13.02
N MET A 345 -0.78 19.81 11.75
CA MET A 345 -0.80 20.86 10.73
C MET A 345 -1.93 20.62 9.71
N PRO A 346 -2.75 21.64 9.36
CA PRO A 346 -3.86 21.45 8.43
C PRO A 346 -3.37 21.07 7.03
N ILE A 347 -4.01 20.07 6.45
CA ILE A 347 -3.84 19.66 5.05
C ILE A 347 -4.71 20.60 4.20
N THR A 348 -4.06 21.47 3.44
CA THR A 348 -4.71 22.55 2.68
C THR A 348 -4.71 22.30 1.18
N PHE A 349 -3.83 21.41 0.71
CA PHE A 349 -3.53 21.19 -0.71
C PHE A 349 -3.14 22.48 -1.46
N GLY A 350 -2.65 23.49 -0.75
CA GLY A 350 -2.23 24.78 -1.31
C GLY A 350 -3.31 25.87 -1.31
N ASP A 351 -4.52 25.62 -0.80
CA ASP A 351 -5.54 26.67 -0.58
C ASP A 351 -5.47 27.22 0.87
N PRO A 352 -4.90 28.41 1.11
CA PRO A 352 -4.84 29.01 2.44
C PRO A 352 -6.20 29.48 2.98
N ALA A 353 -7.28 29.36 2.20
CA ALA A 353 -8.66 29.57 2.63
C ALA A 353 -9.45 28.26 2.76
N ALA A 354 -8.80 27.09 2.66
CA ALA A 354 -9.43 25.79 2.81
C ALA A 354 -10.14 25.68 4.17
N THR A 355 -11.47 25.48 4.14
CA THR A 355 -12.26 25.13 5.32
C THR A 355 -12.60 23.63 5.36
N ARG A 356 -12.04 22.86 4.41
CA ARG A 356 -12.36 21.45 4.20
C ARG A 356 -11.28 20.74 3.39
N SER A 357 -10.88 19.55 3.81
CA SER A 357 -9.98 18.65 3.06
C SER A 357 -10.24 17.19 3.44
N ILE A 358 -9.92 16.25 2.55
CA ILE A 358 -9.97 14.81 2.83
C ILE A 358 -8.72 14.15 2.24
N THR A 359 -8.07 13.28 3.01
CA THR A 359 -7.22 12.20 2.51
C THR A 359 -7.66 10.87 3.16
N GLU A 360 -7.60 9.78 2.40
CA GLU A 360 -8.05 8.43 2.75
C GLU A 360 -7.07 7.38 2.18
N GLN A 361 -5.89 7.81 1.74
CA GLN A 361 -4.80 6.92 1.33
C GLN A 361 -3.75 6.87 2.45
N SER A 362 -2.91 5.84 2.49
CA SER A 362 -1.72 5.87 3.35
C SER A 362 -0.80 7.02 2.95
N ILE A 363 -0.13 7.61 3.95
CA ILE A 363 0.76 8.75 3.77
C ILE A 363 2.09 8.23 3.25
N THR A 364 2.54 8.67 2.07
CA THR A 364 3.85 8.26 1.55
C THR A 364 4.94 8.96 2.33
N VAL A 365 5.85 8.21 2.96
CA VAL A 365 6.88 8.74 3.87
C VAL A 365 8.28 8.34 3.41
N ARG A 366 9.23 9.28 3.48
CA ARG A 366 10.67 8.97 3.39
C ARG A 366 11.48 9.91 4.29
N GLY A 367 12.28 9.35 5.19
CA GLY A 367 13.04 10.13 6.18
C GLY A 367 12.07 10.98 7.01
N TYR A 368 12.19 12.30 6.89
CA TYR A 368 11.31 13.30 7.52
C TYR A 368 10.24 13.91 6.61
N ASP A 369 10.14 13.47 5.35
CA ASP A 369 9.10 13.91 4.42
C ASP A 369 7.85 13.03 4.51
N ALA A 370 6.67 13.64 4.47
CA ALA A 370 5.36 12.98 4.39
C ALA A 370 4.48 13.63 3.29
N MET A 371 4.05 12.85 2.31
CA MET A 371 3.18 13.30 1.21
C MET A 371 1.76 12.74 1.33
N VAL A 372 0.77 13.60 1.15
CA VAL A 372 -0.67 13.28 1.16
C VAL A 372 -1.33 13.67 -0.17
N VAL A 373 -2.39 12.95 -0.52
CA VAL A 373 -3.18 13.16 -1.75
C VAL A 373 -4.65 13.43 -1.45
N SER A 374 -5.26 14.30 -2.25
CA SER A 374 -6.63 14.75 -2.05
C SER A 374 -7.65 13.71 -2.49
N ASN A 375 -8.44 13.23 -1.54
CA ASN A 375 -9.71 12.51 -1.77
C ASN A 375 -10.90 13.47 -1.53
N THR A 376 -10.70 14.78 -1.70
CA THR A 376 -11.72 15.83 -1.49
C THR A 376 -12.69 15.89 -2.69
N TYR A 377 -13.48 14.83 -2.87
CA TYR A 377 -14.36 14.67 -4.03
C TYR A 377 -15.38 15.81 -4.16
N ARG A 378 -15.53 16.32 -5.39
CA ARG A 378 -16.38 17.47 -5.70
C ARG A 378 -17.79 17.02 -6.09
N ASN A 379 -18.79 17.88 -5.92
CA ASN A 379 -20.17 17.74 -6.45
C ASN A 379 -20.93 16.41 -6.18
N TRP A 380 -20.44 15.52 -5.32
CA TRP A 380 -21.05 14.21 -5.07
C TRP A 380 -22.15 14.32 -3.99
N PRO A 381 -23.40 13.87 -4.26
CA PRO A 381 -24.54 14.20 -3.41
C PRO A 381 -24.81 13.21 -2.26
N PHE A 382 -23.96 12.20 -2.05
CA PHE A 382 -24.17 11.14 -1.06
C PHE A 382 -22.97 10.98 -0.12
N SER A 383 -23.21 10.97 1.19
CA SER A 383 -22.22 10.62 2.22
C SER A 383 -22.60 9.31 2.91
N GLY A 384 -21.59 8.63 3.47
CA GLY A 384 -21.74 7.38 4.21
C GLY A 384 -22.07 6.13 3.37
N GLY A 385 -21.58 4.98 3.84
CA GLY A 385 -21.92 3.66 3.30
C GLY A 385 -21.69 3.50 1.79
N LEU A 386 -22.43 2.57 1.17
CA LEU A 386 -22.22 2.20 -0.23
C LEU A 386 -22.37 3.38 -1.20
N PHE A 387 -23.33 4.29 -0.99
CA PHE A 387 -23.53 5.45 -1.86
C PHE A 387 -22.46 6.54 -1.66
N GLY A 388 -21.89 6.67 -0.45
CA GLY A 388 -20.69 7.47 -0.22
C GLY A 388 -19.46 6.91 -0.93
N LEU A 389 -19.23 5.59 -0.82
CA LEU A 389 -18.08 4.90 -1.43
C LEU A 389 -18.12 4.87 -2.96
N LEU A 390 -19.30 4.87 -3.58
CA LEU A 390 -19.46 4.83 -5.04
C LEU A 390 -18.78 5.99 -5.78
N VAL A 391 -18.48 7.13 -5.12
CA VAL A 391 -17.77 8.25 -5.73
C VAL A 391 -16.41 7.85 -6.32
N THR A 392 -15.74 6.88 -5.70
CA THR A 392 -14.41 6.41 -6.11
C THR A 392 -14.40 5.81 -7.52
N PHE A 393 -15.45 5.09 -7.92
CA PHE A 393 -15.61 4.58 -9.28
C PHE A 393 -15.72 5.70 -10.33
N PHE A 394 -16.25 6.86 -9.94
CA PHE A 394 -16.46 8.02 -10.81
C PHE A 394 -15.43 9.14 -10.60
N SER A 395 -14.42 8.95 -9.75
CA SER A 395 -13.48 10.01 -9.36
C SER A 395 -12.54 10.46 -10.48
N GLY A 396 -12.39 9.70 -11.56
CA GLY A 396 -11.74 10.15 -12.80
C GLY A 396 -12.61 11.09 -13.67
N ASN A 397 -13.90 11.28 -13.35
CA ASN A 397 -14.78 12.21 -14.06
C ASN A 397 -14.57 13.64 -13.50
N PRO A 398 -14.24 14.65 -14.33
CA PRO A 398 -13.98 16.03 -13.89
C PRO A 398 -15.07 16.65 -12.99
N LEU A 399 -16.32 16.20 -13.09
CA LEU A 399 -17.41 16.63 -12.20
C LEU A 399 -17.17 16.25 -10.73
N TYR A 400 -16.60 15.07 -10.46
CA TYR A 400 -16.40 14.53 -9.10
C TYR A 400 -14.93 14.49 -8.66
N GLN A 401 -14.02 14.58 -9.63
CA GLN A 401 -12.57 14.51 -9.47
C GLN A 401 -12.05 15.45 -8.36
N PRO A 402 -11.27 14.93 -7.39
CA PRO A 402 -10.59 15.73 -6.38
C PRO A 402 -9.26 16.26 -6.94
N PHE A 403 -8.71 17.30 -6.31
CA PHE A 403 -7.47 17.93 -6.71
C PHE A 403 -6.66 18.29 -5.46
N GLY A 404 -5.34 18.24 -5.56
CA GLY A 404 -4.40 18.47 -4.46
C GLY A 404 -3.44 17.33 -4.19
N VAL A 405 -2.15 17.68 -4.10
CA VAL A 405 -1.07 16.90 -3.47
C VAL A 405 -0.28 17.85 -2.56
N GLU A 406 0.05 17.45 -1.34
CA GLU A 406 0.82 18.27 -0.40
C GLU A 406 1.91 17.44 0.28
N LYS A 407 3.11 17.99 0.43
CA LYS A 407 4.21 17.35 1.16
C LYS A 407 4.62 18.21 2.35
N PHE A 408 4.69 17.58 3.50
CA PHE A 408 5.19 18.14 4.75
C PHE A 408 6.59 17.61 5.05
N GLN A 409 7.38 18.37 5.79
CA GLN A 409 8.72 17.99 6.23
C GLN A 409 8.91 18.36 7.71
N TRP A 410 9.47 17.44 8.50
CA TRP A 410 9.92 17.70 9.87
C TRP A 410 11.36 18.22 9.87
N ASP A 411 11.61 19.31 10.60
CA ASP A 411 12.95 19.79 10.94
C ASP A 411 13.28 19.33 12.38
N PRO A 412 14.22 18.39 12.57
CA PRO A 412 14.59 17.87 13.90
C PRO A 412 15.46 18.85 14.71
N VAL A 413 16.00 19.92 14.09
CA VAL A 413 16.81 20.94 14.78
C VAL A 413 15.90 21.98 15.44
N THR A 414 14.81 22.37 14.79
CA THR A 414 13.77 23.24 15.39
C THR A 414 12.66 22.47 16.08
N ARG A 415 12.53 21.16 15.79
CA ARG A 415 11.41 20.27 16.16
C ARG A 415 10.06 20.85 15.71
N THR A 416 9.94 21.11 14.41
CA THR A 416 8.72 21.66 13.79
C THR A 416 8.41 21.01 12.45
N LEU A 417 7.12 20.76 12.19
CA LEU A 417 6.61 20.39 10.87
C LEU A 417 6.26 21.63 10.05
N ALA A 418 6.49 21.59 8.74
CA ALA A 418 6.03 22.60 7.79
C ALA A 418 5.65 21.98 6.43
N THR A 419 4.76 22.63 5.67
CA THR A 419 4.55 22.32 4.24
C THR A 419 5.84 22.63 3.47
N ALA A 420 6.46 21.61 2.88
CA ALA A 420 7.60 21.76 1.98
C ALA A 420 7.14 22.25 0.59
N TRP A 421 6.06 21.69 0.07
CA TRP A 421 5.37 22.17 -1.13
C TRP A 421 3.90 21.68 -1.18
N ALA A 422 3.08 22.36 -1.95
CA ALA A 422 1.73 21.93 -2.30
C ALA A 422 1.47 22.17 -3.80
N ASN A 423 0.80 21.23 -4.45
CA ASN A 423 0.38 21.31 -5.85
C ASN A 423 -1.15 21.15 -5.93
N PRO A 424 -1.91 22.24 -6.15
CA PRO A 424 -3.38 22.21 -6.22
C PRO A 424 -3.92 21.73 -7.56
N ASP A 425 -3.10 21.63 -8.61
CA ASP A 425 -3.53 21.30 -9.98
C ASP A 425 -3.40 19.80 -10.30
N LEU A 426 -2.56 19.07 -9.56
CA LEU A 426 -2.46 17.60 -9.64
C LEU A 426 -3.68 16.91 -9.02
N SER A 427 -3.96 15.70 -9.48
CA SER A 427 -5.13 14.91 -9.07
C SER A 427 -4.77 13.43 -9.01
N CYS A 428 -4.67 12.89 -7.80
CA CYS A 428 -4.41 11.47 -7.49
C CYS A 428 -5.65 10.86 -6.80
N PRO A 429 -6.71 10.45 -7.52
CA PRO A 429 -8.06 10.50 -6.96
C PRO A 429 -8.38 9.50 -5.85
N ASN A 430 -7.73 8.33 -5.84
CA ASN A 430 -8.09 7.18 -4.99
C ASN A 430 -7.07 6.02 -5.06
N GLY A 431 -5.79 6.28 -5.34
CA GLY A 431 -4.74 5.26 -5.30
C GLY A 431 -3.66 5.65 -4.29
N ILE A 432 -3.08 4.67 -3.61
CA ILE A 432 -1.99 4.93 -2.66
C ILE A 432 -0.75 5.38 -3.45
N PRO A 433 -0.14 6.54 -3.14
CA PRO A 433 1.05 6.99 -3.84
C PRO A 433 2.28 6.23 -3.36
N SER A 434 3.29 6.12 -4.24
CA SER A 434 4.61 5.60 -3.90
C SER A 434 5.70 6.62 -4.16
N MET A 435 6.93 6.32 -3.75
CA MET A 435 8.10 7.16 -4.02
C MET A 435 9.35 6.31 -4.30
N SER A 436 10.15 6.72 -5.28
CA SER A 436 11.43 6.12 -5.66
C SER A 436 12.56 7.06 -5.25
N ALA A 437 13.42 6.61 -4.35
CA ALA A 437 14.62 7.35 -3.95
C ALA A 437 15.59 7.50 -5.13
N ALA A 438 15.81 6.42 -5.88
CA ALA A 438 16.77 6.36 -6.98
C ALA A 438 16.47 7.32 -8.14
N THR A 439 15.21 7.71 -8.34
CA THR A 439 14.80 8.75 -9.32
C THR A 439 14.43 10.09 -8.68
N GLY A 440 14.22 10.13 -7.35
CA GLY A 440 13.71 11.32 -6.65
C GLY A 440 12.25 11.66 -6.97
N LEU A 441 11.48 10.70 -7.49
CA LEU A 441 10.10 10.92 -7.92
C LEU A 441 9.09 10.18 -7.04
N ALA A 442 7.95 10.83 -6.80
CA ALA A 442 6.72 10.19 -6.35
C ALA A 442 5.88 9.75 -7.55
N TYR A 443 5.13 8.66 -7.40
CA TYR A 443 4.17 8.19 -8.39
C TYR A 443 2.78 8.09 -7.79
N CYS A 444 1.77 8.53 -8.54
CA CYS A 444 0.39 8.33 -8.15
C CYS A 444 -0.49 7.89 -9.32
N TYR A 445 -1.56 7.17 -8.97
CA TYR A 445 -2.61 6.86 -9.90
C TYR A 445 -3.56 8.06 -10.07
N GLY A 446 -3.46 8.72 -11.22
CA GLY A 446 -4.03 10.03 -11.49
C GLY A 446 -5.26 10.04 -12.41
N ALA A 447 -5.81 11.23 -12.65
CA ALA A 447 -6.85 11.42 -13.66
C ALA A 447 -6.70 12.75 -14.42
N ARG A 448 -6.92 12.71 -15.73
CA ARG A 448 -6.90 13.89 -16.62
C ARG A 448 -8.05 13.81 -17.63
N GLY A 449 -8.96 14.78 -17.60
CA GLY A 449 -9.99 14.97 -18.64
C GLY A 449 -11.05 13.86 -18.79
N GLY A 450 -11.27 13.03 -17.77
CA GLY A 450 -12.15 11.84 -17.88
C GLY A 450 -11.41 10.53 -18.15
N GLN A 451 -10.09 10.59 -18.33
CA GLN A 451 -9.20 9.43 -18.44
C GLN A 451 -8.34 9.27 -17.19
N TRP A 452 -7.87 8.05 -16.98
CA TRP A 452 -6.91 7.69 -15.93
C TRP A 452 -5.47 7.81 -16.43
N THR A 453 -4.57 8.09 -15.50
CA THR A 453 -3.14 8.31 -15.74
C THR A 453 -2.30 7.63 -14.66
N VAL A 454 -1.02 7.38 -14.98
CA VAL A 454 0.04 7.35 -13.96
C VAL A 454 0.76 8.69 -14.04
N GLU A 455 0.95 9.33 -12.90
CA GLU A 455 1.59 10.64 -12.74
C GLU A 455 2.97 10.46 -12.11
N GLY A 456 4.00 11.14 -12.64
CA GLY A 456 5.33 11.26 -12.04
C GLY A 456 5.55 12.66 -11.50
N ILE A 457 5.89 12.76 -10.21
CA ILE A 457 5.96 14.02 -9.44
C ILE A 457 7.36 14.17 -8.84
N ASP A 458 8.01 15.30 -9.02
CA ASP A 458 9.31 15.59 -8.40
C ASP A 458 9.15 15.72 -6.87
N TRP A 459 9.84 14.86 -6.10
CA TRP A 459 9.67 14.79 -4.63
C TRP A 459 10.17 16.04 -3.91
N ALA A 460 11.13 16.76 -4.48
CA ALA A 460 11.73 17.95 -3.88
C ALA A 460 10.87 19.21 -4.08
N THR A 461 10.09 19.29 -5.15
CA THR A 461 9.40 20.52 -5.60
C THR A 461 7.90 20.38 -5.83
N GLY A 462 7.36 19.17 -5.94
CA GLY A 462 5.95 18.93 -6.27
C GLY A 462 5.58 19.19 -7.73
N ALA A 463 6.56 19.39 -8.61
CA ALA A 463 6.33 19.61 -10.03
C ALA A 463 5.93 18.30 -10.74
N GLU A 464 5.03 18.41 -11.74
CA GLU A 464 4.79 17.32 -12.69
C GLU A 464 6.05 17.10 -13.56
N VAL A 465 6.57 15.88 -13.59
CA VAL A 465 7.66 15.46 -14.48
C VAL A 465 7.12 14.78 -15.73
N PHE A 466 6.16 13.86 -15.55
CA PHE A 466 5.49 13.18 -16.66
C PHE A 466 4.07 12.72 -16.27
N HIS A 467 3.25 12.41 -17.28
CA HIS A 467 2.02 11.63 -17.10
C HIS A 467 1.83 10.65 -18.26
N VAL A 468 1.29 9.46 -17.99
CA VAL A 468 0.96 8.44 -19.00
C VAL A 468 -0.51 8.07 -18.90
N PHE A 469 -1.28 8.28 -19.97
CA PHE A 469 -2.69 7.92 -20.05
C PHE A 469 -2.89 6.39 -20.11
N THR A 470 -3.46 5.80 -19.06
CA THR A 470 -3.70 4.35 -18.97
C THR A 470 -5.02 3.94 -19.63
N GLY A 471 -6.09 4.75 -19.49
CA GLY A 471 -7.35 4.50 -20.22
C GLY A 471 -8.60 5.09 -19.58
N SER A 472 -9.72 4.36 -19.69
CA SER A 472 -11.03 4.72 -19.12
C SER A 472 -11.28 4.00 -17.79
N THR A 473 -12.51 4.00 -17.27
CA THR A 473 -12.87 3.51 -15.91
C THR A 473 -12.40 2.08 -15.56
N SER A 474 -12.11 1.21 -16.53
CA SER A 474 -11.48 -0.10 -16.27
C SER A 474 -10.08 0.02 -15.64
N PHE A 475 -9.43 1.16 -15.81
CA PHE A 475 -8.09 1.45 -15.29
C PHE A 475 -8.10 2.18 -13.95
N ASN A 476 -9.27 2.49 -13.37
CA ASN A 476 -9.37 3.06 -12.01
C ASN A 476 -8.71 2.12 -10.98
N SER A 477 -7.79 2.62 -10.15
CA SER A 477 -7.04 1.81 -9.19
C SER A 477 -7.89 1.28 -8.02
N LEU A 478 -8.93 2.02 -7.62
CA LEU A 478 -9.87 1.67 -6.55
C LEU A 478 -9.16 1.29 -5.23
N TYR A 479 -8.41 2.24 -4.66
CA TYR A 479 -7.55 2.13 -3.48
C TYR A 479 -6.27 1.28 -3.65
N ALA A 480 -6.02 0.71 -4.84
CA ALA A 480 -4.76 0.04 -5.08
C ALA A 480 -3.56 1.00 -5.07
N ALA A 481 -2.40 0.47 -4.68
CA ALA A 481 -1.15 1.20 -4.66
C ALA A 481 -0.56 1.42 -6.05
N THR A 482 0.25 2.46 -6.18
CA THR A 482 1.02 2.81 -7.38
C THR A 482 2.41 2.18 -7.26
N GLU A 483 2.46 0.86 -7.18
CA GLU A 483 3.63 0.08 -6.76
C GLU A 483 4.79 0.20 -7.76
N ILE A 484 6.02 0.30 -7.25
CA ILE A 484 7.23 0.28 -8.09
C ILE A 484 7.57 -1.18 -8.39
N GLY A 485 7.62 -1.54 -9.68
CA GLY A 485 7.88 -2.87 -10.21
C GLY A 485 9.28 -3.04 -10.83
N PRO A 486 9.70 -4.29 -11.15
CA PRO A 486 11.08 -4.57 -11.57
C PRO A 486 11.42 -3.88 -12.89
N GLY A 487 12.70 -3.59 -13.13
CA GLY A 487 13.15 -2.87 -14.33
C GLY A 487 12.60 -1.45 -14.45
N GLY A 488 12.36 -0.77 -13.32
CA GLY A 488 11.79 0.57 -13.30
C GLY A 488 10.32 0.65 -13.74
N SER A 489 9.55 -0.43 -13.64
CA SER A 489 8.14 -0.43 -14.00
C SER A 489 7.25 0.16 -12.89
N ILE A 490 6.00 0.49 -13.23
CA ILE A 490 4.93 0.72 -12.24
C ILE A 490 3.88 -0.37 -12.41
N ALA A 491 3.44 -0.96 -11.30
CA ALA A 491 2.31 -1.87 -11.23
C ALA A 491 1.17 -1.25 -10.42
N SER A 492 -0.07 -1.61 -10.74
CA SER A 492 -1.20 -1.26 -9.89
C SER A 492 -2.34 -2.25 -10.09
N GLY A 493 -3.09 -2.56 -9.03
CA GLY A 493 -4.41 -3.15 -9.21
C GLY A 493 -5.36 -2.16 -9.88
N THR A 494 -6.31 -2.63 -10.71
CA THR A 494 -7.38 -1.77 -11.24
C THR A 494 -8.72 -2.50 -11.29
N VAL A 495 -9.80 -1.74 -11.50
CA VAL A 495 -11.19 -2.23 -11.68
C VAL A 495 -11.31 -3.33 -12.76
N GLY A 496 -10.40 -3.39 -13.74
CA GLY A 496 -10.38 -4.40 -14.80
C GLY A 496 -9.39 -5.56 -14.60
N GLY A 497 -8.58 -5.54 -13.53
CA GLY A 497 -7.42 -6.43 -13.31
C GLY A 497 -6.10 -5.65 -13.27
N PRO A 498 -4.96 -6.27 -12.92
CA PRO A 498 -3.68 -5.56 -12.77
C PRO A 498 -3.18 -4.86 -14.03
N LEU A 499 -2.68 -3.64 -13.87
CA LEU A 499 -1.90 -2.86 -14.83
C LEU A 499 -0.40 -3.07 -14.60
N PHE A 500 0.35 -3.11 -15.69
CA PHE A 500 1.80 -2.91 -15.73
C PHE A 500 2.13 -1.79 -16.72
N LEU A 501 2.92 -0.82 -16.26
CA LEU A 501 3.48 0.27 -17.04
C LEU A 501 4.99 0.05 -17.10
N THR A 502 5.53 -0.38 -18.24
CA THR A 502 6.93 -0.80 -18.36
C THR A 502 7.69 0.14 -19.30
N PRO A 503 8.86 0.69 -18.90
CA PRO A 503 9.78 1.40 -19.79
C PRO A 503 10.22 0.56 -21.01
N GLN A 504 10.62 1.23 -22.11
CA GLN A 504 10.99 0.66 -23.41
C GLN A 504 12.18 1.40 -24.05
#